data_AF-A0A3F3PZX4-F1
#
_entry.id   AF-A0A3F3PZX4-F1
#
_cell.length_a   1.000
_cell.length_b   1.000
_cell.length_c   1.000
_cell.angle_alpha   90.00
_cell.angle_beta   90.00
_cell.angle_gamma   90.00
#
_symmetry.space_group_name_H-M   'P 1'
#
loop_
_entity.id
_entity.type
_entity.pdbx_description
1 polymer ?
#
loop_
_entity_poly.entity_id
_entity_poly.type
_entity_poly.pdbx_seq_one_letter_code
_entity_poly.pdbx_strand_id
1 'polypeptide(L)'
;MLAKNASATGDRHIFLNPGGPGASGVGFLRGSAYDLNKLIGEGFHLLSFDPRGVSGSIPKAVCYPSNSERAAAFASTPWDLKFQAGEMYTRAENKVKACEDMMGEHGKYISTLQIAADMNSILDAIGQQQIWNYTRSDIYAMFPERVSRMVLDGVSNLDEWCGIDAEYYPSARGSAVSTLSVEEEDLLSSLHALATKDVFLVRSQV
;
A
#
# COMPACT_ATOMS: atom_id res chain seq x y z
N MET A 1 -12.77 -2.34 -6.09
CA MET A 1 -12.87 -2.23 -7.58
C MET A 1 -11.51 -2.58 -8.19
N LEU A 2 -11.47 -3.26 -9.35
CA LEU A 2 -10.25 -3.72 -10.03
C LEU A 2 -10.06 -3.00 -11.36
N ALA A 3 -8.80 -2.78 -11.75
CA ALA A 3 -8.42 -2.29 -13.08
C ALA A 3 -7.27 -3.11 -13.66
N LYS A 4 -7.32 -3.32 -14.98
CA LYS A 4 -6.33 -4.07 -15.77
C LYS A 4 -6.02 -3.31 -17.06
N ASN A 5 -4.77 -3.29 -17.51
CA ASN A 5 -4.44 -2.74 -18.84
C ASN A 5 -4.97 -3.65 -19.97
N ALA A 6 -5.57 -3.06 -21.00
CA ALA A 6 -6.18 -3.80 -22.11
C ALA A 6 -5.18 -4.24 -23.19
N SER A 7 -3.97 -3.67 -23.20
CA SER A 7 -2.98 -3.83 -24.27
C SER A 7 -1.96 -4.94 -24.05
N ALA A 8 -2.00 -5.64 -22.93
CA ALA A 8 -0.98 -6.63 -22.60
C ALA A 8 -1.21 -7.98 -23.28
N THR A 9 -0.10 -8.63 -23.65
CA THR A 9 -0.07 -9.86 -24.46
C THR A 9 0.43 -11.10 -23.70
N GLY A 10 0.94 -10.92 -22.48
CA GLY A 10 1.38 -12.03 -21.61
C GLY A 10 0.27 -12.55 -20.68
N ASP A 11 0.57 -13.62 -19.96
CA ASP A 11 -0.33 -14.33 -19.04
C ASP A 11 -0.20 -13.87 -17.58
N ARG A 12 0.89 -13.18 -17.23
CA ARG A 12 1.20 -12.74 -15.86
C ARG A 12 0.70 -11.34 -15.56
N HIS A 13 0.22 -11.16 -14.34
CA HIS A 13 -0.25 -9.88 -13.81
C HIS A 13 0.75 -9.30 -12.80
N ILE A 14 1.09 -8.02 -12.97
CA ILE A 14 1.86 -7.24 -12.00
C ILE A 14 0.88 -6.39 -11.20
N PHE A 15 0.85 -6.62 -9.89
CA PHE A 15 0.09 -5.84 -8.95
C PHE A 15 0.81 -4.53 -8.65
N LEU A 16 0.05 -3.45 -8.71
CA LEU A 16 0.53 -2.10 -8.44
C LEU A 16 -0.26 -1.52 -7.28
N ASN A 17 0.45 -1.04 -6.25
CA ASN A 17 -0.14 -0.29 -5.16
C ASN A 17 0.61 1.04 -4.92
N PRO A 18 -0.05 2.20 -5.10
CA PRO A 18 0.62 3.51 -5.03
C PRO A 18 0.99 3.98 -3.60
N GLY A 19 0.60 3.24 -2.55
CA GLY A 19 0.79 3.66 -1.16
C GLY A 19 -0.27 4.65 -0.66
N GLY A 20 0.13 5.57 0.23
CA GLY A 20 -0.76 6.51 0.93
C GLY A 20 -0.66 6.36 2.44
N PRO A 21 -1.36 5.41 3.10
CA PRO A 21 -2.51 4.61 2.65
C PRO A 21 -3.74 5.47 2.28
N GLY A 22 -4.71 4.88 1.56
CA GLY A 22 -5.95 5.57 1.16
C GLY A 22 -5.95 6.15 -0.27
N ALA A 23 -4.86 6.02 -1.02
CA ALA A 23 -4.82 6.36 -2.43
C ALA A 23 -5.57 5.30 -3.28
N SER A 24 -6.21 5.74 -4.36
CA SER A 24 -6.88 4.85 -5.31
C SER A 24 -5.84 4.15 -6.19
N GLY A 25 -5.78 2.81 -6.13
CA GLY A 25 -4.98 2.04 -7.07
C GLY A 25 -5.57 2.08 -8.48
N VAL A 26 -6.90 2.06 -8.62
CA VAL A 26 -7.57 2.18 -9.93
C VAL A 26 -7.29 3.54 -10.56
N GLY A 27 -7.42 4.62 -9.77
CA GLY A 27 -7.11 5.98 -10.19
C GLY A 27 -5.64 6.13 -10.60
N PHE A 28 -4.73 5.60 -9.80
CA PHE A 28 -3.30 5.57 -10.11
C PHE A 28 -3.01 4.85 -11.44
N LEU A 29 -3.50 3.62 -11.61
CA LEU A 29 -3.26 2.87 -12.84
C LEU A 29 -3.84 3.60 -14.06
N ARG A 30 -5.02 4.22 -13.95
CA ARG A 30 -5.60 5.01 -15.05
C ARG A 30 -4.77 6.24 -15.39
N GLY A 31 -4.26 6.95 -14.38
CA GLY A 31 -3.45 8.15 -14.57
C GLY A 31 -2.04 7.87 -15.11
N SER A 32 -1.47 6.71 -14.76
CA SER A 32 -0.07 6.37 -15.06
C SER A 32 0.09 5.23 -16.09
N ALA A 33 -1.01 4.71 -16.66
CA ALA A 33 -0.98 3.55 -17.56
C ALA A 33 0.01 3.71 -18.73
N TYR A 34 0.08 4.90 -19.33
CA TYR A 34 0.97 5.17 -20.46
C TYR A 34 2.44 5.05 -20.07
N ASP A 35 2.83 5.72 -18.99
CA ASP A 35 4.21 5.71 -18.50
C ASP A 35 4.60 4.31 -18.00
N LEU A 36 3.70 3.65 -17.25
CA LEU A 36 3.91 2.28 -16.76
C LEU A 36 4.05 1.27 -17.91
N ASN A 37 3.25 1.39 -18.97
CA ASN A 37 3.38 0.50 -20.14
C ASN A 37 4.70 0.74 -20.89
N LYS A 38 5.17 2.00 -21.02
CA LYS A 38 6.51 2.28 -21.59
C LYS A 38 7.63 1.67 -20.77
N LEU A 39 7.45 1.67 -19.46
CA LEU A 39 8.42 1.28 -18.46
C LEU A 39 8.57 -0.23 -18.33
N ILE A 40 7.44 -0.93 -18.30
CA ILE A 40 7.33 -2.37 -18.03
C ILE A 40 7.24 -3.17 -19.34
N GLY A 41 6.79 -2.53 -20.43
CA GLY A 41 6.46 -3.18 -21.68
C GLY A 41 5.08 -3.85 -21.66
N GLU A 42 4.71 -4.46 -22.79
CA GLU A 42 3.38 -5.05 -22.99
C GLU A 42 3.30 -6.55 -22.61
N GLY A 43 4.40 -7.12 -22.13
CA GLY A 43 4.49 -8.54 -21.76
C GLY A 43 3.77 -8.91 -20.46
N PHE A 44 3.24 -7.94 -19.73
CA PHE A 44 2.57 -8.15 -18.44
C PHE A 44 1.26 -7.36 -18.35
N HIS A 45 0.26 -7.99 -17.74
CA HIS A 45 -0.97 -7.31 -17.39
C HIS A 45 -0.76 -6.46 -16.13
N LEU A 46 -0.82 -5.14 -16.27
CA LEU A 46 -0.81 -4.24 -15.11
C LEU A 46 -2.16 -4.31 -14.41
N LEU A 47 -2.14 -4.66 -13.13
CA LEU A 47 -3.32 -4.80 -12.30
C LEU A 47 -3.20 -3.89 -11.07
N SER A 48 -4.27 -3.15 -10.78
CA SER A 48 -4.37 -2.40 -9.53
C SER A 48 -5.79 -2.44 -9.00
N PHE A 49 -5.94 -2.13 -7.72
CA PHE A 49 -7.21 -2.21 -7.02
C PHE A 49 -7.32 -1.09 -6.01
N ASP A 50 -8.56 -0.71 -5.72
CA ASP A 50 -8.84 0.16 -4.58
C ASP A 50 -8.94 -0.71 -3.31
N PRO A 51 -8.08 -0.50 -2.30
CA PRO A 51 -8.20 -1.23 -1.04
C PRO A 51 -9.57 -1.05 -0.40
N ARG A 52 -9.98 -1.99 0.46
CA ARG A 52 -11.19 -1.85 1.29
C ARG A 52 -11.25 -0.47 1.95
N GLY A 53 -12.42 0.16 1.95
CA GLY A 53 -12.58 1.51 2.48
C GLY A 53 -12.21 2.66 1.52
N VAL A 54 -11.53 2.37 0.41
CA VAL A 54 -10.93 3.38 -0.47
C VAL A 54 -11.67 3.48 -1.80
N SER A 55 -11.89 4.72 -2.28
CA SER A 55 -12.32 5.02 -3.66
C SER A 55 -13.44 4.13 -4.20
N GLY A 56 -13.25 3.30 -5.22
CA GLY A 56 -14.32 2.45 -5.75
C GLY A 56 -14.77 1.30 -4.84
N SER A 57 -14.08 1.04 -3.72
CA SER A 57 -14.40 -0.05 -2.80
C SER A 57 -15.36 0.39 -1.68
N ILE A 58 -16.25 -0.51 -1.30
CA ILE A 58 -17.28 -0.31 -0.27
C ILE A 58 -17.22 -1.45 0.77
N PRO A 59 -17.65 -1.21 2.03
CA PRO A 59 -18.04 0.08 2.60
C PRO A 59 -16.87 1.07 2.72
N LYS A 60 -17.16 2.35 2.93
CA LYS A 60 -16.16 3.42 2.93
C LYS A 60 -15.47 3.59 4.28
N ALA A 61 -14.19 3.96 4.26
CA ALA A 61 -13.46 4.44 5.42
C ALA A 61 -13.79 5.92 5.64
N VAL A 62 -14.82 6.20 6.45
CA VAL A 62 -15.31 7.56 6.70
C VAL A 62 -15.40 7.85 8.19
N CYS A 63 -14.92 9.04 8.57
CA CYS A 63 -15.04 9.57 9.93
C CYS A 63 -15.73 10.93 9.96
N TYR A 64 -16.18 11.40 8.79
CA TYR A 64 -16.87 12.67 8.62
C TYR A 64 -18.07 12.45 7.69
N PRO A 65 -19.21 13.13 7.94
CA PRO A 65 -20.39 13.00 7.09
C PRO A 65 -20.15 13.48 5.65
N SER A 66 -19.25 14.45 5.46
CA SER A 66 -18.90 15.00 4.15
C SER A 66 -17.40 15.30 3.98
N ASN A 67 -16.98 15.44 2.71
CA ASN A 67 -15.62 15.89 2.37
C ASN A 67 -15.33 17.32 2.87
N SER A 68 -16.33 18.20 2.87
CA SER A 68 -16.21 19.57 3.36
C SER A 68 -15.96 19.61 4.86
N GLU A 69 -16.67 18.78 5.64
CA GLU A 69 -16.44 18.67 7.09
C GLU A 69 -15.08 18.07 7.39
N ARG A 70 -14.65 17.04 6.64
CA ARG A 70 -13.28 16.52 6.74
C ARG A 70 -12.24 17.61 6.49
N ALA A 71 -12.42 18.40 5.44
CA ALA A 71 -11.49 19.46 5.08
C ALA A 71 -11.45 20.58 6.13
N ALA A 72 -12.61 21.00 6.64
CA ALA A 72 -12.71 21.99 7.70
C ALA A 72 -12.04 21.49 9.00
N ALA A 73 -12.29 20.23 9.37
CA ALA A 73 -11.63 19.62 10.53
C ALA A 73 -10.11 19.61 10.37
N PHE A 74 -9.61 19.20 9.20
CA PHE A 74 -8.17 19.22 8.91
C PHE A 74 -7.58 20.63 8.99
N ALA A 75 -8.21 21.62 8.34
CA ALA A 75 -7.76 23.01 8.34
C ALA A 75 -7.75 23.66 9.75
N SER A 76 -8.64 23.20 10.63
CA SER A 76 -8.72 23.68 12.01
C SER A 76 -7.73 23.01 12.96
N THR A 77 -6.98 22.01 12.51
CA THR A 77 -6.03 21.25 13.35
C THR A 77 -4.90 22.17 13.79
N PRO A 78 -4.68 22.35 15.09
CA PRO A 78 -3.56 23.17 15.51
C PRO A 78 -2.19 22.60 15.14
N TRP A 79 -1.16 23.44 15.15
CA TRP A 79 0.19 23.02 14.75
C TRP A 79 1.22 23.09 15.90
N ASP A 80 0.82 23.67 17.04
CA ASP A 80 1.70 23.83 18.21
C ASP A 80 1.31 22.87 19.34
N LEU A 81 2.03 21.76 19.42
CA LEU A 81 1.82 20.71 20.43
C LEU A 81 2.12 21.17 21.85
N LYS A 82 2.98 22.18 22.06
CA LYS A 82 3.42 22.60 23.40
C LYS A 82 2.35 23.39 24.14
N PHE A 83 1.51 24.14 23.42
CA PHE A 83 0.48 24.97 24.03
C PHE A 83 -0.94 24.40 23.90
N GLN A 84 -1.14 23.37 23.08
CA GLN A 84 -2.49 22.91 22.71
C GLN A 84 -2.70 21.39 22.86
N ALA A 85 -1.85 20.72 23.66
CA ALA A 85 -1.92 19.28 23.88
C ALA A 85 -3.31 18.79 24.35
N GLY A 86 -3.98 19.52 25.24
CA GLY A 86 -5.33 19.17 25.73
C GLY A 86 -6.41 19.24 24.66
N GLU A 87 -6.37 20.27 23.81
CA GLU A 87 -7.29 20.40 22.67
C GLU A 87 -7.04 19.29 21.64
N MET A 88 -5.77 19.00 21.35
CA MET A 88 -5.38 17.92 20.45
C MET A 88 -5.84 16.56 20.93
N TYR A 89 -5.63 16.27 22.21
CA TYR A 89 -6.08 15.02 22.81
C TYR A 89 -7.61 14.87 22.67
N THR A 90 -8.35 15.91 23.03
CA THR A 90 -9.82 15.91 22.92
C THR A 90 -10.29 15.74 21.47
N ARG A 91 -9.63 16.40 20.50
CA ARG A 91 -9.94 16.25 19.07
C ARG A 91 -9.63 14.84 18.56
N ALA A 92 -8.53 14.24 19.00
CA ALA A 92 -8.16 12.88 18.62
C ALA A 92 -9.18 11.86 19.13
N GLU A 93 -9.56 11.93 20.41
CA GLU A 93 -10.60 11.09 21.02
C GLU A 93 -11.94 11.20 20.27
N ASN A 94 -12.38 12.44 20.01
CA ASN A 94 -13.63 12.68 19.26
C ASN A 94 -13.56 12.14 17.82
N LYS A 95 -12.40 12.25 17.17
CA LYS A 95 -12.19 11.72 15.81
C LYS A 95 -12.24 10.19 15.82
N VAL A 96 -11.61 9.53 16.78
CA VAL A 96 -11.66 8.06 16.92
C VAL A 96 -13.10 7.61 17.13
N LYS A 97 -13.85 8.26 18.02
CA LYS A 97 -15.26 7.95 18.24
C LYS A 97 -16.12 8.17 16.99
N ALA A 98 -15.93 9.28 16.28
CA ALA A 98 -16.66 9.56 15.04
C ALA A 98 -16.35 8.51 13.95
N CYS A 99 -15.08 8.09 13.82
CA CYS A 99 -14.70 6.99 12.95
C CYS A 99 -15.42 5.69 13.33
N GLU A 100 -15.46 5.34 14.62
CA GLU A 100 -16.14 4.14 15.12
C GLU A 100 -17.65 4.18 14.86
N ASP A 101 -18.31 5.30 15.19
CA ASP A 101 -19.75 5.49 15.00
C ASP A 101 -20.14 5.39 13.51
N MET A 102 -19.32 5.96 12.62
CA MET A 102 -19.59 5.98 11.18
C MET A 102 -19.24 4.68 10.45
N MET A 103 -18.18 3.99 10.90
CA MET A 103 -17.72 2.76 10.26
C MET A 103 -18.29 1.50 10.92
N GLY A 104 -18.79 1.59 12.15
CA GLY A 104 -19.23 0.42 12.92
C GLY A 104 -18.23 -0.74 12.87
N GLU A 105 -18.75 -1.96 12.70
CA GLU A 105 -17.94 -3.17 12.71
C GLU A 105 -16.94 -3.26 11.55
N HIS A 106 -17.21 -2.68 10.37
CA HIS A 106 -16.28 -2.81 9.23
C HIS A 106 -14.99 -2.03 9.44
N GLY A 107 -15.01 -1.00 10.30
CA GLY A 107 -13.82 -0.22 10.67
C GLY A 107 -12.68 -1.08 11.18
N LYS A 108 -12.99 -2.14 11.93
CA LYS A 108 -12.04 -3.10 12.52
C LYS A 108 -11.24 -3.89 11.47
N TYR A 109 -11.77 -3.97 10.25
CA TYR A 109 -11.20 -4.76 9.18
C TYR A 109 -10.54 -3.90 8.09
N ILE A 110 -10.46 -2.57 8.25
CA ILE A 110 -9.70 -1.68 7.37
C ILE A 110 -8.27 -1.60 7.89
N SER A 111 -7.46 -2.61 7.55
CA SER A 111 -6.06 -2.68 7.96
C SER A 111 -5.18 -3.25 6.85
N THR A 112 -3.88 -2.96 6.93
CA THR A 112 -2.84 -3.50 6.05
C THR A 112 -2.91 -5.02 5.94
N LEU A 113 -3.02 -5.73 7.07
CA LEU A 113 -3.11 -7.20 7.10
C LEU A 113 -4.30 -7.71 6.29
N GLN A 114 -5.44 -7.05 6.42
CA GLN A 114 -6.64 -7.45 5.73
C GLN A 114 -6.63 -7.09 4.23
N ILE A 115 -5.89 -6.05 3.85
CA ILE A 115 -5.64 -5.71 2.45
C ILE A 115 -4.70 -6.76 1.81
N ALA A 116 -3.70 -7.24 2.54
CA ALA A 116 -2.85 -8.33 2.08
C ALA A 116 -3.65 -9.62 1.84
N ALA A 117 -4.59 -9.94 2.74
CA ALA A 117 -5.51 -11.07 2.53
C ALA A 117 -6.44 -10.87 1.32
N ASP A 118 -6.90 -9.65 1.04
CA ASP A 118 -7.67 -9.37 -0.18
C ASP A 118 -6.87 -9.66 -1.44
N MET A 119 -5.56 -9.34 -1.43
CA MET A 119 -4.68 -9.61 -2.57
C MET A 119 -4.57 -11.11 -2.89
N ASN A 120 -4.57 -11.99 -1.88
CA ASN A 120 -4.69 -13.45 -2.10
C ASN A 120 -5.99 -13.81 -2.82
N SER A 121 -7.11 -13.21 -2.42
CA SER A 121 -8.41 -13.46 -3.06
C SER A 121 -8.41 -12.98 -4.52
N ILE A 122 -7.74 -11.86 -4.80
CA ILE A 122 -7.59 -11.36 -6.18
C ILE A 122 -6.72 -12.32 -7.00
N LEU A 123 -5.59 -12.81 -6.45
CA LEU A 123 -4.73 -13.79 -7.11
C LEU A 123 -5.48 -15.06 -7.50
N ASP A 124 -6.26 -15.60 -6.57
CA ASP A 124 -7.07 -16.79 -6.79
C ASP A 124 -8.10 -16.55 -7.90
N ALA A 125 -8.76 -15.38 -7.88
CA ALA A 125 -9.76 -15.02 -8.88
C ALA A 125 -9.19 -14.84 -10.30
N ILE A 126 -7.93 -14.38 -10.42
CA ILE A 126 -7.25 -14.25 -11.72
C ILE A 126 -6.47 -15.51 -12.12
N GLY A 127 -6.49 -16.55 -11.29
CA GLY A 127 -5.79 -17.82 -11.55
C GLY A 127 -4.26 -17.75 -11.45
N GLN A 128 -3.71 -16.74 -10.78
CA GLN A 128 -2.26 -16.57 -10.62
C GLN A 128 -1.83 -17.04 -9.23
N GLN A 129 -0.96 -18.05 -9.16
CA GLN A 129 -0.58 -18.68 -7.88
C GLN A 129 0.27 -17.77 -6.98
N GLN A 130 1.18 -17.01 -7.59
CA GLN A 130 2.14 -16.16 -6.88
C GLN A 130 2.14 -14.74 -7.43
N ILE A 131 2.25 -13.76 -6.54
CA ILE A 131 2.21 -12.36 -6.90
C ILE A 131 3.51 -11.89 -7.55
N TRP A 132 3.35 -10.99 -8.51
CA TRP A 132 4.38 -10.08 -8.98
C TRP A 132 3.95 -8.70 -8.54
N ASN A 133 4.66 -8.08 -7.59
CA ASN A 133 4.17 -6.90 -6.87
C ASN A 133 5.15 -5.74 -6.99
N TYR A 134 4.67 -4.56 -7.36
CA TYR A 134 5.37 -3.30 -7.16
C TYR A 134 4.49 -2.42 -6.28
N THR A 135 5.04 -1.97 -5.14
CA THR A 135 4.26 -1.28 -4.12
C THR A 135 5.10 -0.29 -3.36
N ARG A 136 4.48 0.80 -2.90
CA ARG A 136 5.09 1.73 -1.95
C ARG A 136 4.76 1.41 -0.49
N SER A 137 4.46 0.16 -0.22
CA SER A 137 4.06 -0.35 1.08
C SER A 137 4.41 -1.83 1.20
N ASP A 138 4.83 -2.27 2.38
CA ASP A 138 5.30 -3.62 2.71
C ASP A 138 4.18 -4.65 2.93
N ILE A 139 2.94 -4.29 2.55
CA ILE A 139 1.69 -4.96 2.94
C ILE A 139 1.69 -6.47 2.70
N TYR A 140 2.31 -6.96 1.63
CA TYR A 140 2.18 -8.35 1.19
C TYR A 140 3.32 -9.29 1.65
N ALA A 141 4.31 -8.79 2.39
CA ALA A 141 5.44 -9.59 2.85
C ALA A 141 5.05 -10.73 3.82
N MET A 142 3.84 -10.68 4.38
CA MET A 142 3.31 -11.70 5.31
C MET A 142 2.86 -13.02 4.67
N PHE A 143 2.83 -13.11 3.34
CA PHE A 143 2.49 -14.33 2.58
C PHE A 143 3.67 -14.79 1.70
N PRO A 144 4.83 -15.11 2.27
CA PRO A 144 6.06 -15.36 1.51
C PRO A 144 5.92 -16.47 0.46
N GLU A 145 5.11 -17.49 0.73
CA GLU A 145 4.82 -18.59 -0.20
C GLU A 145 4.01 -18.16 -1.44
N ARG A 146 3.28 -17.04 -1.32
CA ARG A 146 2.48 -16.43 -2.39
C ARG A 146 3.24 -15.32 -3.11
N VAL A 147 4.53 -15.13 -2.84
CA VAL A 147 5.38 -14.15 -3.53
C VAL A 147 6.25 -14.85 -4.56
N SER A 148 6.12 -14.43 -5.82
CA SER A 148 7.09 -14.79 -6.86
C SER A 148 8.11 -13.69 -7.00
N ARG A 149 7.64 -12.44 -7.16
CA ARG A 149 8.49 -11.26 -7.32
C ARG A 149 7.91 -10.05 -6.61
N MET A 150 8.75 -9.26 -5.96
CA MET A 150 8.30 -8.07 -5.25
C MET A 150 9.33 -6.94 -5.31
N VAL A 151 8.88 -5.72 -5.57
CA VAL A 151 9.62 -4.46 -5.35
C VAL A 151 8.84 -3.63 -4.34
N LEU A 152 9.52 -3.24 -3.27
CA LEU A 152 9.03 -2.28 -2.30
C LEU A 152 9.76 -0.95 -2.52
N ASP A 153 9.06 0.10 -2.93
CA ASP A 153 9.62 1.42 -3.25
C ASP A 153 9.17 2.47 -2.22
N GLY A 154 10.07 2.88 -1.32
CA GLY A 154 9.74 3.77 -0.20
C GLY A 154 9.45 3.02 1.10
N VAL A 155 10.31 2.06 1.43
CA VAL A 155 10.22 1.27 2.67
C VAL A 155 10.40 2.17 3.91
N SER A 156 9.35 2.26 4.73
CA SER A 156 9.44 2.90 6.05
C SER A 156 10.22 2.01 7.02
N ASN A 157 11.18 2.59 7.73
CA ASN A 157 11.89 1.88 8.80
C ASN A 157 11.02 1.86 10.06
N LEU A 158 10.26 0.77 10.26
CA LEU A 158 9.36 0.61 11.40
C LEU A 158 10.11 0.57 12.74
N ASP A 159 11.30 0.00 12.79
CA ASP A 159 12.11 -0.07 14.02
C ASP A 159 12.47 1.35 14.50
N GLU A 160 12.91 2.19 13.57
CA GLU A 160 13.23 3.59 13.82
C GLU A 160 11.98 4.43 14.11
N TRP A 161 10.88 4.20 13.39
CA TRP A 161 9.65 4.98 13.57
C TRP A 161 8.92 4.66 14.88
N CYS A 162 8.90 3.38 15.28
CA CYS A 162 8.25 2.94 16.52
C CYS A 162 9.18 3.00 17.74
N GLY A 163 10.46 3.32 17.56
CA GLY A 163 11.45 3.32 18.64
C GLY A 163 11.66 1.93 19.25
N ILE A 164 11.49 0.87 18.44
CA ILE A 164 11.68 -0.52 18.86
C ILE A 164 13.14 -0.86 18.60
N ASP A 165 13.92 -1.11 19.67
CA ASP A 165 15.26 -1.68 19.52
C ASP A 165 15.16 -3.04 18.83
N ALA A 166 15.66 -3.11 17.60
CA ALA A 166 15.67 -4.31 16.75
C ALA A 166 16.40 -5.52 17.38
N GLU A 167 17.06 -5.33 18.53
CA GLU A 167 17.67 -6.38 19.34
C GLU A 167 16.63 -7.27 20.06
N TYR A 168 15.39 -6.77 20.27
CA TYR A 168 14.36 -7.46 21.05
C TYR A 168 13.49 -8.44 20.23
N TYR A 169 13.48 -8.36 18.88
CA TYR A 169 12.74 -9.28 18.01
C TYR A 169 13.62 -9.94 16.92
N PRO A 170 14.30 -11.06 17.24
CA PRO A 170 15.18 -11.76 16.28
C PRO A 170 14.43 -12.45 15.12
N SER A 171 13.10 -12.55 15.18
CA SER A 171 12.32 -13.48 14.35
C SER A 171 12.14 -13.06 12.88
N ALA A 172 12.55 -11.87 12.47
CA ALA A 172 12.42 -11.43 11.08
C ALA A 172 13.61 -11.81 10.18
N ARG A 173 14.74 -12.31 10.72
CA ARG A 173 15.94 -12.67 9.94
C ARG A 173 15.89 -14.05 9.26
N GLY A 174 14.80 -14.80 9.41
CA GLY A 174 14.71 -16.20 8.99
C GLY A 174 14.16 -16.45 7.58
N SER A 175 13.60 -15.45 6.91
CA SER A 175 13.03 -15.64 5.57
C SER A 175 14.13 -15.56 4.53
N ALA A 176 14.24 -16.56 3.65
CA ALA A 176 15.16 -16.63 2.52
C ALA A 176 14.83 -15.59 1.41
N VAL A 177 14.63 -14.34 1.81
CA VAL A 177 14.43 -13.20 0.93
C VAL A 177 15.81 -12.66 0.62
N SER A 178 16.26 -12.84 -0.62
CA SER A 178 17.44 -12.13 -1.11
C SER A 178 17.12 -10.64 -1.16
N THR A 179 17.34 -9.91 -0.07
CA THR A 179 17.16 -8.47 -0.03
C THR A 179 18.32 -7.82 -0.78
N LEU A 180 18.09 -7.38 -2.01
CA LEU A 180 18.98 -6.43 -2.66
C LEU A 180 18.47 -5.04 -2.29
N SER A 181 19.19 -4.33 -1.42
CA SER A 181 19.04 -2.89 -1.24
C SER A 181 19.76 -2.20 -2.39
N VAL A 182 19.02 -1.58 -3.30
CA VAL A 182 19.59 -0.75 -4.36
C VAL A 182 19.59 0.69 -3.86
N GLU A 183 20.79 1.28 -3.73
CA GLU A 183 20.91 2.73 -3.60
C GLU A 183 20.65 3.33 -4.98
N GLU A 184 19.60 4.14 -5.06
CA GLU A 184 19.21 5.00 -6.18
C GLU A 184 19.43 4.39 -7.59
N GLU A 185 18.47 3.58 -8.04
CA GLU A 185 18.24 3.41 -9.47
C GLU A 185 16.79 3.76 -9.82
N ASP A 186 16.63 4.43 -10.97
CA ASP A 186 15.37 4.88 -11.55
C ASP A 186 14.27 3.81 -11.49
N LEU A 187 13.00 4.25 -11.45
CA LEU A 187 11.80 3.39 -11.49
C LEU A 187 11.89 2.29 -12.59
N LEU A 188 12.56 2.63 -13.70
CA LEU A 188 12.94 1.76 -14.82
C LEU A 188 13.73 0.55 -14.39
N SER A 189 14.83 0.75 -13.67
CA SER A 189 15.74 -0.30 -13.24
C SER A 189 15.08 -1.22 -12.23
N SER A 190 14.28 -0.65 -11.32
CA SER A 190 13.50 -1.39 -10.32
C SER A 190 12.45 -2.32 -10.96
N LEU A 191 11.76 -1.85 -11.99
CA LEU A 191 10.76 -2.66 -12.72
C LEU A 191 11.41 -3.69 -13.65
N HIS A 192 12.57 -3.37 -14.24
CA HIS A 192 13.38 -4.34 -15.00
C HIS A 192 13.96 -5.43 -14.09
N ALA A 193 14.37 -5.07 -12.86
CA ALA A 193 14.81 -5.99 -11.83
C ALA A 193 13.69 -6.95 -11.41
N LEU A 194 12.46 -6.45 -11.31
CA LEU A 194 11.22 -7.23 -11.13
C LEU A 194 11.02 -8.30 -12.21
N ALA A 195 11.59 -8.16 -13.41
CA ALA A 195 11.55 -9.19 -14.44
C ALA A 195 12.65 -10.26 -14.29
N THR A 196 13.67 -10.04 -13.44
CA THR A 196 14.92 -10.82 -13.42
C THR A 196 15.32 -11.47 -12.08
N LYS A 197 14.92 -10.97 -10.88
CA LYS A 197 15.10 -11.72 -9.59
C LYS A 197 13.85 -11.80 -8.68
N ASP A 198 13.97 -12.48 -7.53
CA ASP A 198 12.85 -12.99 -6.70
C ASP A 198 12.27 -11.98 -5.69
N VAL A 199 13.04 -11.12 -5.05
CA VAL A 199 12.52 -10.00 -4.21
C VAL A 199 13.55 -8.86 -4.19
N PHE A 200 13.10 -7.61 -4.25
CA PHE A 200 13.92 -6.41 -4.21
C PHE A 200 13.35 -5.38 -3.25
N LEU A 201 14.23 -4.72 -2.51
CA LEU A 201 13.89 -3.60 -1.64
C LEU A 201 14.52 -2.33 -2.23
N VAL A 202 13.68 -1.37 -2.57
CA VAL A 202 14.10 -0.05 -3.07
C VAL A 202 13.82 0.96 -1.97
N ARG A 203 14.88 1.42 -1.33
CA ARG A 203 14.78 2.44 -0.28
C ARG A 203 14.79 3.80 -0.96
N SER A 204 13.61 4.44 -1.05
CA SER A 204 13.56 5.86 -1.42
C SER A 204 14.15 6.66 -0.27
N GLN A 205 15.21 7.44 -0.56
CA GLN A 205 15.64 8.50 0.35
C GLN A 205 14.62 9.64 0.21
N VAL A 206 13.86 9.90 1.27
CA VAL A 206 13.15 11.17 1.48
C VAL A 206 13.59 11.72 2.82
#